data_AF-A0A0M0K697-F1
#
_entry.id   AF-A0A0M0K697-F1
#
_cell.length_a   1.000
_cell.length_b   1.000
_cell.length_c   1.000
_cell.angle_alpha   90.00
_cell.angle_beta   90.00
_cell.angle_gamma   90.00
#
_symmetry.space_group_name_H-M   'P 1'
#
loop_
_entity.id
_entity.type
_entity.pdbx_description
1 polymer ?
#
loop_
_entity_poly.entity_id
_entity_poly.type
_entity_poly.pdbx_seq_one_letter_code
_entity_poly.pdbx_strand_id
1 'polypeptide(L)'
;MGKKRDRDAAGATALALLPAATSSSGTALTLVPAAASGSGTTLVLPPAATNTSACTPTLADYRKAKRVRFANRAALVQVVGEDAPPAFATGKWSRAEKQVCEAKLHEALEDLGLAIDSAEFLEGLEMRAPLTRGADEAPSLLNTGRRAGRGPLKKNFWVGLAATVNESLTAAGRPPRKWKAIYDWVHMRYLGAKGGQGGAWSEEDVQRLLAMRARGSRWRDIAEELGRYVQDIRCKWRAATVISRRGKWDAQEIGRLEKLVRRAVKVRAKNLGLIASDCV
;
A
#
# COMPACT_ATOMS: atom_id res chain seq x y z
N MET A 1 3.11 -49.17 18.67
CA MET A 1 4.22 -48.80 19.58
C MET A 1 4.62 -47.35 19.26
N GLY A 2 4.08 -46.36 19.99
CA GLY A 2 4.84 -45.57 20.98
C GLY A 2 5.47 -44.34 20.29
N LYS A 3 5.18 -43.07 20.62
CA LYS A 3 5.09 -42.44 21.94
C LYS A 3 4.11 -41.27 21.92
N LYS A 4 3.14 -41.32 22.83
CA LYS A 4 2.33 -40.18 23.30
C LYS A 4 3.25 -39.25 24.09
N ARG A 5 3.23 -37.95 23.82
CA ARG A 5 3.87 -36.95 24.70
C ARG A 5 2.78 -36.27 25.48
N ASP A 6 2.68 -36.65 26.74
CA ASP A 6 1.93 -35.95 27.77
C ASP A 6 2.61 -34.58 28.00
N ARG A 7 1.80 -33.53 28.03
CA ARG A 7 2.21 -32.19 28.48
C ARG A 7 1.46 -31.93 29.76
N ASP A 8 2.18 -32.10 30.86
CA ASP A 8 1.71 -31.79 32.19
C ASP A 8 1.45 -30.29 32.37
N ALA A 9 0.37 -30.04 33.09
CA ALA A 9 0.02 -28.79 33.72
C ALA A 9 0.92 -28.54 34.93
N ALA A 10 1.46 -27.31 35.06
CA ALA A 10 1.68 -26.64 36.34
C ALA A 10 2.23 -25.24 36.09
N GLY A 11 1.76 -24.26 36.87
CA GLY A 11 2.39 -22.94 36.94
C GLY A 11 1.44 -21.75 37.06
N ALA A 12 0.34 -21.89 37.81
CA ALA A 12 -0.41 -20.73 38.28
C ALA A 12 0.47 -19.94 39.25
N THR A 13 0.99 -18.79 38.81
CA THR A 13 1.67 -17.83 39.69
C THR A 13 0.81 -16.58 39.75
N ALA A 14 0.20 -16.39 40.93
CA ALA A 14 -0.53 -15.20 41.32
C ALA A 14 0.45 -14.01 41.42
N LEU A 15 0.10 -12.88 40.80
CA LEU A 15 0.78 -11.60 41.06
C LEU A 15 -0.27 -10.48 41.16
N ALA A 16 -0.49 -10.12 42.43
CA ALA A 16 -0.71 -8.79 43.00
C ALA A 16 -1.61 -7.80 42.25
N LEU A 17 -2.79 -7.61 42.85
CA LEU A 17 -3.61 -6.41 42.82
C LEU A 17 -2.77 -5.14 43.07
N LEU A 18 -2.90 -4.15 42.18
CA LEU A 18 -2.55 -2.76 42.44
C LEU A 18 -3.82 -1.89 42.35
N PRO A 19 -3.91 -0.82 43.16
CA PRO A 19 -5.17 -0.16 43.48
C PRO A 19 -5.66 0.80 42.38
N ALA A 20 -6.98 0.90 42.29
CA ALA A 20 -7.71 1.86 41.48
C ALA A 20 -7.41 3.30 41.96
N ALA A 21 -6.83 4.11 41.08
CA ALA A 21 -6.82 5.56 41.23
C ALA A 21 -8.16 6.11 40.72
N THR A 22 -9.05 6.46 41.64
CA THR A 22 -10.24 7.26 41.39
C THR A 22 -9.84 8.72 41.22
N SER A 23 -9.91 9.25 40.00
CA SER A 23 -9.94 10.71 39.77
C SER A 23 -11.34 11.12 39.36
N SER A 24 -12.09 11.59 40.37
CA SER A 24 -13.33 12.34 40.23
C SER A 24 -13.02 13.79 39.85
N SER A 25 -13.40 14.20 38.64
CA SER A 25 -13.67 15.61 38.37
C SER A 25 -15.03 15.70 37.70
N GLY A 26 -16.01 16.05 38.53
CA GLY A 26 -17.32 16.48 38.09
C GLY A 26 -17.24 17.90 37.54
N THR A 27 -17.68 18.07 36.31
CA THR A 27 -18.09 19.38 35.79
C THR A 27 -19.61 19.32 35.63
N ALA A 28 -20.30 19.91 36.59
CA ALA A 28 -21.73 20.18 36.51
C ALA A 28 -21.95 21.21 35.39
N LEU A 29 -22.68 20.81 34.34
CA LEU A 29 -23.21 21.73 33.36
C LEU A 29 -24.59 22.20 33.82
N THR A 30 -24.65 23.47 34.20
CA THR A 30 -25.85 24.21 34.56
C THR A 30 -26.76 24.34 33.33
N LEU A 31 -27.97 23.79 33.43
CA LEU A 31 -29.07 24.00 32.49
C LEU A 31 -29.60 25.43 32.66
N VAL A 32 -29.56 26.21 31.57
CA VAL A 32 -30.30 27.47 31.44
C VAL A 32 -31.60 27.18 30.68
N PRO A 33 -32.79 27.47 31.23
CA PRO A 33 -34.03 27.45 30.46
C PRO A 33 -34.22 28.80 29.77
N ALA A 34 -34.25 28.82 28.44
CA ALA A 34 -34.71 29.96 27.67
C ALA A 34 -36.19 29.76 27.32
N ALA A 35 -37.00 30.69 27.82
CA ALA A 35 -38.44 30.73 27.69
C ALA A 35 -38.92 31.01 26.26
N ALA A 36 -40.17 30.64 26.05
CA ALA A 36 -41.00 30.81 24.87
C ALA A 36 -41.11 32.27 24.38
N SER A 37 -41.27 32.46 23.07
CA SER A 37 -42.36 33.25 22.47
C SER A 37 -42.23 33.24 20.95
N GLY A 38 -43.35 33.21 20.22
CA GLY A 38 -43.36 33.71 18.84
C GLY A 38 -44.15 32.92 17.81
N SER A 39 -45.47 33.14 17.82
CA SER A 39 -46.35 33.35 16.66
C SER A 39 -46.24 32.43 15.44
N GLY A 40 -47.35 31.75 15.17
CA GLY A 40 -47.55 30.93 14.00
C GLY A 40 -47.60 31.71 12.69
N THR A 41 -47.27 31.00 11.61
CA THR A 41 -47.75 31.30 10.27
C THR A 41 -47.95 29.96 9.58
N THR A 42 -49.22 29.53 9.53
CA THR A 42 -49.63 28.30 8.85
C THR A 42 -49.62 28.57 7.34
N LEU A 43 -48.55 28.17 6.66
CA LEU A 43 -48.51 28.13 5.20
C LEU A 43 -49.06 26.78 4.72
N VAL A 44 -50.27 26.82 4.16
CA VAL A 44 -50.88 25.71 3.42
C VAL A 44 -50.14 25.57 2.10
N LEU A 45 -49.30 24.54 1.98
CA LEU A 45 -48.67 24.11 0.74
C LEU A 45 -49.62 23.15 -0.01
N PRO A 46 -49.75 23.28 -1.35
CA PRO A 46 -50.51 22.33 -2.16
C PRO A 46 -49.83 20.95 -2.17
N PRO A 47 -50.60 19.85 -2.37
CA PRO A 47 -50.05 18.50 -2.40
C PRO A 47 -49.10 18.34 -3.59
N ALA A 48 -47.81 18.16 -3.29
CA ALA A 48 -46.81 17.79 -4.27
C ALA A 48 -47.17 16.41 -4.84
N ALA A 49 -47.36 16.36 -6.16
CA ALA A 49 -47.59 15.11 -6.89
C ALA A 49 -46.41 14.15 -6.67
N THR A 50 -46.65 13.10 -5.90
CA THR A 50 -45.72 11.99 -5.69
C THR A 50 -45.69 11.12 -6.96
N ASN A 51 -44.79 11.45 -7.89
CA ASN A 51 -44.39 10.54 -8.96
C ASN A 51 -42.87 10.55 -9.10
N THR A 52 -42.19 10.07 -8.07
CA THR A 52 -40.79 9.66 -8.15
C THR A 52 -40.72 8.15 -7.93
N SER A 53 -41.06 7.40 -8.99
CA SER A 53 -40.67 6.01 -9.12
C SER A 53 -39.14 5.97 -9.18
N ALA A 54 -38.53 5.74 -8.03
CA ALA A 54 -37.09 5.57 -7.90
C ALA A 54 -36.71 4.22 -8.53
N CYS A 55 -36.43 4.24 -9.84
CA CYS A 55 -35.78 3.14 -10.53
C CYS A 55 -34.39 2.93 -9.92
N THR A 56 -34.32 2.01 -8.96
CA THR A 56 -33.04 1.52 -8.43
C THR A 56 -32.36 0.74 -9.55
N PRO A 57 -31.15 1.15 -10.00
CA PRO A 57 -30.47 0.45 -11.07
C PRO A 57 -30.18 -0.98 -10.63
N THR A 58 -30.62 -1.93 -11.44
CA THR A 58 -30.47 -3.35 -11.15
C THR A 58 -29.03 -3.79 -11.39
N LEU A 59 -28.64 -4.94 -10.83
CA LEU A 59 -27.32 -5.53 -11.08
C LEU A 59 -27.07 -5.78 -12.59
N ALA A 60 -28.14 -5.97 -13.37
CA ALA A 60 -28.08 -6.11 -14.83
C ALA A 60 -27.64 -4.81 -15.51
N ASP A 61 -28.11 -3.66 -15.06
CA ASP A 61 -27.74 -2.34 -15.58
C ASP A 61 -26.24 -2.06 -15.34
N TYR A 62 -25.73 -2.43 -14.16
CA TYR A 62 -24.30 -2.36 -13.86
C TYR A 62 -23.45 -3.28 -14.74
N ARG A 63 -23.91 -4.51 -15.01
CA ARG A 63 -23.21 -5.43 -15.92
C ARG A 63 -23.20 -4.91 -17.35
N LYS A 64 -24.29 -4.31 -17.82
CA LYS A 64 -24.41 -3.68 -19.15
C LYS A 64 -23.47 -2.48 -19.28
N ALA A 65 -23.47 -1.56 -18.30
CA ALA A 65 -22.55 -0.41 -18.28
C ALA A 65 -21.06 -0.83 -18.25
N LYS A 66 -20.73 -1.91 -17.52
CA LYS A 66 -19.37 -2.46 -17.50
C LYS A 66 -18.98 -3.05 -18.85
N ARG A 67 -19.88 -3.79 -19.53
CA ARG A 67 -19.64 -4.33 -20.88
C ARG A 67 -19.39 -3.22 -21.90
N VAL A 68 -20.15 -2.12 -21.86
CA VAL A 68 -19.95 -0.97 -22.77
C VAL A 68 -18.58 -0.30 -22.54
N ARG A 69 -18.11 -0.16 -21.30
CA ARG A 69 -16.76 0.40 -21.04
C ARG A 69 -15.64 -0.51 -21.54
N PHE A 70 -15.79 -1.84 -21.43
CA PHE A 70 -14.79 -2.78 -21.97
C PHE A 70 -14.83 -2.83 -23.50
N ALA A 71 -16.02 -2.78 -24.11
CA ALA A 71 -16.18 -2.71 -25.56
C ALA A 71 -15.60 -1.42 -26.13
N ASN A 72 -15.86 -0.27 -25.51
CA ASN A 72 -15.29 1.01 -25.94
C ASN A 72 -13.76 1.06 -25.75
N ARG A 73 -13.22 0.40 -24.71
CA ARG A 73 -11.76 0.30 -24.54
C ARG A 73 -11.12 -0.61 -25.61
N ALA A 74 -11.79 -1.70 -26.00
CA ALA A 74 -11.33 -2.57 -27.08
C ALA A 74 -11.44 -1.87 -28.45
N ALA A 75 -12.51 -1.11 -28.68
CA ALA A 75 -12.69 -0.31 -29.90
C ALA A 75 -11.68 0.85 -29.98
N LEU A 76 -11.37 1.52 -28.86
CA LEU A 76 -10.32 2.55 -28.83
C LEU A 76 -8.93 1.98 -29.17
N VAL A 77 -8.67 0.71 -28.84
CA VAL A 77 -7.42 0.00 -29.17
C VAL A 77 -7.33 -0.34 -30.65
N GLN A 78 -8.45 -0.42 -31.38
CA GLN A 78 -8.42 -0.64 -32.84
C GLN A 78 -8.29 0.64 -33.67
N VAL A 79 -8.60 1.80 -33.09
CA VAL A 79 -8.56 3.10 -33.81
C VAL A 79 -7.21 3.81 -33.64
N VAL A 80 -6.44 3.48 -32.61
CA VAL A 80 -5.05 3.91 -32.48
C VAL A 80 -4.20 2.88 -33.23
N GLY A 81 -3.66 3.28 -34.39
CA GLY A 81 -2.76 2.46 -35.22
C GLY A 81 -1.55 1.94 -34.46
N GLU A 82 -0.67 1.22 -35.16
CA GLU A 82 0.44 0.36 -34.69
C GLU A 82 1.41 0.93 -33.62
N ASP A 83 1.24 2.17 -33.18
CA ASP A 83 1.99 2.86 -32.11
C ASP A 83 1.33 2.78 -30.73
N ALA A 84 0.59 1.72 -30.41
CA ALA A 84 0.10 1.53 -29.04
C ALA A 84 1.31 1.30 -28.10
N PRO A 85 1.47 2.07 -27.00
CA PRO A 85 2.60 1.91 -26.10
C PRO A 85 2.61 0.47 -25.55
N PRO A 86 3.80 -0.15 -25.44
CA PRO A 86 3.91 -1.55 -25.09
C PRO A 86 3.23 -1.82 -23.75
N ALA A 87 2.39 -2.86 -23.72
CA ALA A 87 1.75 -3.30 -22.50
C ALA A 87 2.81 -3.81 -21.51
N PHE A 88 3.10 -3.02 -20.49
CA PHE A 88 4.06 -3.42 -19.46
C PHE A 88 3.51 -4.57 -18.62
N ALA A 89 4.35 -5.57 -18.36
CA ALA A 89 4.00 -6.66 -17.46
C ALA A 89 3.79 -6.15 -16.04
N THR A 90 2.70 -6.61 -15.42
CA THR A 90 2.40 -6.37 -14.00
C THR A 90 2.36 -7.71 -13.27
N GLY A 91 2.68 -7.71 -11.98
CA GLY A 91 2.66 -8.91 -11.13
C GLY A 91 4.03 -9.52 -10.84
N LYS A 92 4.03 -10.78 -10.41
CA LYS A 92 5.22 -11.48 -9.92
C LYS A 92 6.27 -11.66 -11.02
N TRP A 93 7.54 -11.62 -10.61
CA TRP A 93 8.68 -11.94 -11.46
C TRP A 93 8.82 -13.45 -11.61
N SER A 94 8.79 -13.94 -12.83
CA SER A 94 9.12 -15.31 -13.19
C SER A 94 10.62 -15.57 -13.00
N ARG A 95 11.01 -16.85 -12.89
CA ARG A 95 12.43 -17.23 -12.72
C ARG A 95 13.30 -16.74 -13.88
N ALA A 96 12.81 -16.87 -15.11
CA ALA A 96 13.54 -16.43 -16.31
C ALA A 96 13.73 -14.91 -16.35
N GLU A 97 12.69 -14.12 -16.01
CA GLU A 97 12.84 -12.65 -15.95
C GLU A 97 13.88 -12.22 -14.92
N LYS A 98 13.93 -12.91 -13.77
CA LYS A 98 14.94 -12.65 -12.73
C LYS A 98 16.35 -12.92 -13.26
N GLN A 99 16.56 -14.05 -13.93
CA GLN A 99 17.85 -14.42 -14.50
C GLN A 99 18.33 -13.42 -15.56
N VAL A 100 17.43 -12.97 -16.45
CA VAL A 100 17.74 -11.93 -17.44
C VAL A 100 18.12 -10.62 -16.74
N CYS A 101 17.36 -10.21 -15.73
CA CYS A 101 17.64 -8.99 -15.00
C CYS A 101 18.96 -9.06 -14.21
N GLU A 102 19.27 -10.21 -13.63
CA GLU A 102 20.52 -10.47 -12.91
C GLU A 102 21.71 -10.42 -13.87
N ALA A 103 21.65 -11.13 -15.00
CA ALA A 103 22.70 -11.12 -16.01
C ALA A 103 22.99 -9.71 -16.56
N LYS A 104 21.95 -8.96 -16.94
CA LYS A 104 22.11 -7.59 -17.45
C LYS A 104 22.56 -6.60 -16.39
N LEU A 105 22.23 -6.83 -15.12
CA LEU A 105 22.77 -6.04 -14.02
C LEU A 105 24.27 -6.30 -13.86
N HIS A 106 24.71 -7.55 -13.91
CA HIS A 106 26.13 -7.89 -13.83
C HIS A 106 26.95 -7.25 -14.96
N GLU A 107 26.48 -7.37 -16.21
CA GLU A 107 27.10 -6.72 -17.38
C GLU A 107 27.21 -5.20 -17.18
N ALA A 108 26.12 -4.54 -16.78
CA ALA A 108 26.11 -3.09 -16.55
C ALA A 108 27.01 -2.64 -15.37
N LEU A 109 27.26 -3.52 -14.40
CA LEU A 109 28.18 -3.23 -13.29
C LEU A 109 29.64 -3.47 -13.70
N GLU A 110 29.90 -4.49 -14.52
CA GLU A 110 31.21 -4.76 -15.11
C GLU A 110 31.68 -3.60 -16.00
N ASP A 111 30.78 -3.03 -16.81
CA ASP A 111 31.05 -1.82 -17.61
C ASP A 111 31.46 -0.61 -16.76
N LEU A 112 31.00 -0.56 -15.50
CA LEU A 112 31.34 0.48 -14.54
C LEU A 112 32.55 0.12 -13.67
N GLY A 113 33.12 -1.07 -13.81
CA GLY A 113 34.19 -1.58 -12.94
C GLY A 113 33.73 -1.86 -11.51
N LEU A 114 32.43 -2.08 -11.29
CA LEU A 114 31.85 -2.33 -9.98
C LEU A 114 31.53 -3.82 -9.79
N ALA A 115 31.88 -4.37 -8.63
CA ALA A 115 31.41 -5.69 -8.23
C ALA A 115 30.00 -5.61 -7.63
N ILE A 116 29.18 -6.65 -7.80
CA ILE A 116 27.81 -6.68 -7.27
C ILE A 116 27.74 -6.65 -5.73
N ASP A 117 28.81 -7.11 -5.08
CA ASP A 117 28.93 -7.09 -3.62
C ASP A 117 29.72 -5.89 -3.11
N SER A 118 30.19 -5.01 -4.00
CA SER A 118 30.97 -3.83 -3.64
C SER A 118 30.18 -2.89 -2.74
N ALA A 119 30.85 -2.31 -1.75
CA ALA A 119 30.26 -1.30 -0.89
C ALA A 119 29.71 -0.12 -1.70
N GLU A 120 30.41 0.29 -2.77
CA GLU A 120 30.00 1.39 -3.64
C GLU A 120 28.67 1.14 -4.36
N PHE A 121 28.44 -0.08 -4.87
CA PHE A 121 27.17 -0.44 -5.49
C PHE A 121 26.02 -0.41 -4.46
N LEU A 122 26.28 -0.91 -3.26
CA LEU A 122 25.26 -1.04 -2.22
C LEU A 122 24.94 0.30 -1.58
N GLU A 123 25.94 1.12 -1.32
CA GLU A 123 25.75 2.50 -0.89
C GLU A 123 25.01 3.28 -2.00
N GLY A 124 25.36 3.06 -3.27
CA GLY A 124 24.64 3.62 -4.41
C GLY A 124 23.16 3.19 -4.48
N LEU A 125 22.85 1.97 -4.05
CA LEU A 125 21.48 1.44 -3.92
C LEU A 125 20.74 2.01 -2.71
N GLU A 126 21.41 2.13 -1.56
CA GLU A 126 20.86 2.63 -0.28
C GLU A 126 20.61 4.13 -0.30
N MET A 127 21.40 4.85 -1.08
CA MET A 127 21.24 6.26 -1.42
C MET A 127 19.96 6.45 -2.23
N ARG A 128 18.83 6.23 -1.56
CA ARG A 128 17.53 6.71 -1.99
C ARG A 128 17.70 8.21 -2.18
N ALA A 129 17.76 8.61 -3.45
CA ALA A 129 17.36 9.94 -3.84
C ALA A 129 16.06 10.22 -3.06
N PRO A 130 15.98 11.31 -2.27
CA PRO A 130 14.76 11.64 -1.57
C PRO A 130 13.68 11.71 -2.65
N LEU A 131 12.84 10.68 -2.72
CA LEU A 131 11.60 10.70 -3.50
C LEU A 131 10.62 11.57 -2.72
N THR A 132 11.02 12.82 -2.47
CA THR A 132 10.10 13.90 -2.18
C THR A 132 9.27 14.08 -3.44
N ARG A 133 7.98 13.84 -3.24
CA ARG A 133 6.89 14.04 -4.17
C ARG A 133 6.90 15.49 -4.62
N GLY A 134 7.43 15.78 -5.81
CA GLY A 134 7.42 17.11 -6.41
C GLY A 134 8.70 17.40 -7.19
N ALA A 135 8.77 16.93 -8.44
CA ALA A 135 9.58 17.52 -9.49
C ALA A 135 9.31 16.76 -10.80
N ASP A 136 8.33 17.24 -11.55
CA ASP A 136 8.28 17.08 -13.02
C ASP A 136 9.23 18.09 -13.71
N GLU A 137 10.21 18.64 -12.99
CA GLU A 137 11.21 19.51 -13.58
C GLU A 137 12.37 18.71 -14.15
N ALA A 138 12.58 18.88 -15.45
CA ALA A 138 13.69 18.30 -16.18
C ALA A 138 15.03 18.68 -15.53
N PRO A 139 15.98 17.73 -15.37
CA PRO A 139 17.29 18.06 -14.85
C PRO A 139 18.02 18.99 -15.84
N SER A 140 18.23 20.23 -15.42
CA SER A 140 19.17 21.17 -16.04
C SER A 140 20.54 20.51 -16.20
N LEU A 141 21.06 20.54 -17.42
CA LEU A 141 22.33 19.90 -17.84
C LEU A 141 23.59 20.63 -17.34
N LEU A 142 23.46 21.68 -16.51
CA LEU A 142 24.60 22.52 -16.10
C LEU A 142 24.64 22.76 -14.58
N ASN A 143 24.60 21.69 -13.79
CA ASN A 143 24.90 21.80 -12.36
C ASN A 143 26.03 20.85 -11.95
N THR A 144 27.25 21.25 -12.31
CA THR A 144 28.52 20.55 -12.04
C THR A 144 29.17 20.97 -10.70
N GLY A 145 28.51 21.82 -9.89
CA GLY A 145 29.08 22.32 -8.64
C GLY A 145 28.46 21.71 -7.38
N ARG A 146 29.19 20.82 -6.67
CA ARG A 146 29.03 20.51 -5.23
C ARG A 146 27.69 19.91 -4.75
N ARG A 147 27.16 18.90 -5.45
CA ARG A 147 26.44 17.80 -4.77
C ARG A 147 27.17 16.48 -5.02
N ALA A 148 28.37 16.37 -4.45
CA ALA A 148 29.21 15.18 -4.45
C ALA A 148 28.64 13.99 -3.63
N GLY A 149 27.36 14.07 -3.23
CA GLY A 149 26.66 13.04 -2.46
C GLY A 149 25.58 12.30 -3.25
N ARG A 150 25.73 12.16 -4.57
CA ARG A 150 24.92 11.20 -5.33
C ARG A 150 25.87 10.16 -5.88
N GLY A 151 25.81 8.95 -5.32
CA GLY A 151 26.65 7.82 -5.71
C GLY A 151 26.58 7.49 -7.21
N PRO A 152 27.39 6.53 -7.68
CA PRO A 152 27.58 6.25 -9.11
C PRO A 152 26.28 5.87 -9.84
N LEU A 153 25.28 5.34 -9.12
CA LEU A 153 24.01 4.88 -9.67
C LEU A 153 22.99 6.04 -9.86
N LYS A 154 23.21 6.88 -10.87
CA LYS A 154 22.27 7.95 -11.24
C LYS A 154 21.01 7.39 -11.91
N LYS A 155 19.97 8.24 -12.06
CA LYS A 155 18.75 7.91 -12.82
C LYS A 155 19.06 7.29 -14.20
N ASN A 156 20.11 7.77 -14.86
CA ASN A 156 20.52 7.29 -16.18
C ASN A 156 20.99 5.83 -16.16
N PHE A 157 21.65 5.38 -15.09
CA PHE A 157 22.02 3.97 -14.93
C PHE A 157 20.76 3.08 -14.92
N TRP A 158 19.76 3.43 -14.10
CA TRP A 158 18.53 2.65 -14.01
C TRP A 158 17.69 2.68 -15.28
N VAL A 159 17.70 3.79 -16.02
CA VAL A 159 17.04 3.90 -17.32
C VAL A 159 17.77 3.04 -18.37
N GLY A 160 19.10 3.09 -18.40
CA GLY A 160 19.92 2.26 -19.29
C GLY A 160 19.76 0.76 -19.01
N LEU A 161 19.88 0.36 -17.74
CA LEU A 161 19.64 -1.03 -17.31
C LEU A 161 18.22 -1.47 -17.67
N ALA A 162 17.22 -0.61 -17.49
CA ALA A 162 15.85 -0.94 -17.85
C ALA A 162 15.67 -1.16 -19.36
N ALA A 163 16.38 -0.40 -20.20
CA ALA A 163 16.37 -0.58 -21.65
C ALA A 163 16.97 -1.94 -22.04
N THR A 164 18.17 -2.27 -21.55
CA THR A 164 18.86 -3.54 -21.88
C THR A 164 18.12 -4.77 -21.36
N VAL A 165 17.54 -4.68 -20.15
CA VAL A 165 16.68 -5.74 -19.60
C VAL A 165 15.43 -5.91 -20.45
N ASN A 166 14.75 -4.82 -20.83
CA ASN A 166 13.52 -4.91 -21.62
C ASN A 166 13.76 -5.40 -23.05
N GLU A 167 14.87 -5.04 -23.67
CA GLU A 167 15.31 -5.60 -24.95
C GLU A 167 15.49 -7.12 -24.84
N SER A 168 16.21 -7.58 -23.81
CA SER A 168 16.44 -9.01 -23.57
C SER A 168 15.16 -9.77 -23.25
N LEU A 169 14.24 -9.16 -22.49
CA LEU A 169 12.91 -9.74 -22.22
C LEU A 169 12.08 -9.85 -23.49
N THR A 170 12.10 -8.82 -24.33
CA THR A 170 11.35 -8.77 -25.59
C THR A 170 11.88 -9.82 -26.58
N ALA A 171 13.21 -9.96 -26.68
CA ALA A 171 13.86 -11.02 -27.46
C ALA A 171 13.46 -12.43 -26.97
N ALA A 172 13.19 -12.59 -25.68
CA ALA A 172 12.69 -13.84 -25.09
C ALA A 172 11.16 -14.01 -25.19
N GLY A 173 10.45 -13.16 -25.93
CA GLY A 173 8.99 -13.20 -26.08
C GLY A 173 8.23 -12.81 -24.80
N ARG A 174 8.85 -12.04 -23.91
CA ARG A 174 8.25 -11.59 -22.64
C ARG A 174 7.90 -10.11 -22.70
N PRO A 175 6.79 -9.69 -22.07
CA PRO A 175 6.41 -8.28 -22.03
C PRO A 175 7.44 -7.45 -21.23
N PRO A 176 7.73 -6.21 -21.67
CA PRO A 176 8.68 -5.34 -20.98
C PRO A 176 8.15 -4.93 -19.59
N ARG A 177 9.06 -4.55 -18.70
CA ARG A 177 8.79 -4.09 -17.34
C ARG A 177 9.11 -2.60 -17.22
N LYS A 178 8.36 -1.88 -16.37
CA LYS A 178 8.70 -0.48 -16.04
C LYS A 178 10.03 -0.45 -15.29
N TRP A 179 10.89 0.53 -15.57
CA TRP A 179 12.20 0.69 -14.90
C TRP A 179 12.09 0.67 -13.38
N LYS A 180 11.00 1.24 -12.81
CA LYS A 180 10.75 1.22 -11.37
C LYS A 180 10.55 -0.21 -10.83
N ALA A 181 9.91 -1.09 -11.58
CA ALA A 181 9.74 -2.48 -11.17
C ALA A 181 11.07 -3.24 -11.18
N ILE A 182 11.95 -2.91 -12.13
CA ILE A 182 13.33 -3.44 -12.22
C ILE A 182 14.13 -2.96 -11.01
N TYR A 183 14.13 -1.64 -10.75
CA TYR A 183 14.74 -1.04 -9.57
C TYR A 183 14.25 -1.66 -8.26
N ASP A 184 12.93 -1.74 -8.07
CA ASP A 184 12.34 -2.31 -6.85
C ASP A 184 12.76 -3.79 -6.69
N TRP A 185 12.87 -4.55 -7.79
CA TRP A 185 13.35 -5.92 -7.75
C TRP A 185 14.83 -6.02 -7.36
N VAL A 186 15.72 -5.27 -8.02
CA VAL A 186 17.16 -5.22 -7.71
C VAL A 186 17.37 -4.79 -6.25
N HIS A 187 16.73 -3.70 -5.84
CA HIS A 187 16.80 -3.20 -4.48
C HIS A 187 16.34 -4.23 -3.44
N MET A 188 15.24 -4.94 -3.68
CA MET A 188 14.77 -5.99 -2.77
C MET A 188 15.67 -7.22 -2.78
N ARG A 189 16.32 -7.54 -3.90
CA ARG A 189 17.21 -8.70 -4.05
C ARG A 189 18.53 -8.50 -3.32
N TYR A 190 19.17 -7.34 -3.46
CA TYR A 190 20.53 -7.10 -2.95
C TYR A 190 20.54 -6.42 -1.57
N LEU A 191 19.72 -5.38 -1.35
CA LEU A 191 19.64 -4.75 -0.03
C LEU A 191 18.81 -5.56 0.96
N GLY A 192 17.79 -6.29 0.47
CA GLY A 192 17.02 -7.20 1.32
C GLY A 192 17.86 -8.37 1.86
N ALA A 193 18.96 -8.73 1.18
CA ALA A 193 19.84 -9.82 1.59
C ALA A 193 20.93 -9.36 2.57
N LYS A 194 21.54 -8.18 2.35
CA LYS A 194 22.66 -7.70 3.19
C LYS A 194 22.26 -7.16 4.57
N GLY A 195 21.01 -6.72 4.75
CA GLY A 195 20.49 -6.35 6.08
C GLY A 195 20.33 -7.51 7.07
N GLY A 196 20.77 -8.73 6.76
CA GLY A 196 20.79 -9.86 7.71
C GLY A 196 19.41 -10.36 8.18
N GLN A 197 18.32 -9.73 7.74
CA GLN A 197 16.99 -9.92 8.30
C GLN A 197 15.91 -10.10 7.23
N GLY A 198 16.29 -10.74 6.11
CA GLY A 198 15.35 -11.60 5.39
C GLY A 198 14.93 -12.82 6.23
N GLY A 199 15.54 -13.02 7.40
CA GLY A 199 15.18 -14.03 8.39
C GLY A 199 13.84 -13.77 9.06
N ALA A 200 13.34 -14.83 9.70
CA ALA A 200 12.12 -14.77 10.50
C ALA A 200 12.18 -13.61 11.51
N TRP A 201 11.03 -12.99 11.76
CA TRP A 201 10.90 -11.99 12.80
C TRP A 201 10.89 -12.70 14.15
N SER A 202 11.86 -12.37 15.01
CA SER A 202 11.85 -12.78 16.41
C SER A 202 10.70 -12.10 17.15
N GLU A 203 10.29 -12.65 18.29
CA GLU A 203 9.23 -12.04 19.10
C GLU A 203 9.71 -10.70 19.67
N GLU A 204 10.99 -10.60 20.03
CA GLU A 204 11.64 -9.39 20.52
C GLU A 204 11.63 -8.28 19.45
N ASP A 205 11.94 -8.60 18.20
CA ASP A 205 11.89 -7.64 17.09
C ASP A 205 10.47 -7.10 16.90
N VAL A 206 9.46 -7.95 17.04
CA VAL A 206 8.04 -7.56 16.91
C VAL A 206 7.63 -6.66 18.06
N GLN A 207 7.99 -6.99 19.29
CA GLN A 207 7.70 -6.15 20.45
C GLN A 207 8.39 -4.78 20.33
N ARG A 208 9.65 -4.74 19.91
CA ARG A 208 10.40 -3.50 19.68
C ARG A 208 9.76 -2.65 18.58
N LEU A 209 9.37 -3.27 17.47
CA LEU A 209 8.63 -2.62 16.40
C LEU A 209 7.32 -1.98 16.91
N LEU A 210 6.52 -2.73 17.67
CA LEU A 210 5.25 -2.22 18.21
C LEU A 210 5.48 -1.07 19.20
N ALA A 211 6.47 -1.18 20.08
CA ALA A 211 6.83 -0.16 21.05
C ALA A 211 7.30 1.14 20.38
N MET A 212 8.23 1.06 19.41
CA MET A 212 8.68 2.23 18.66
C MET A 212 7.52 2.88 17.91
N ARG A 213 6.62 2.07 17.34
CA ARG A 213 5.51 2.64 16.59
C ARG A 213 4.44 3.27 17.48
N ALA A 214 4.23 2.74 18.68
CA ALA A 214 3.39 3.37 19.69
C ALA A 214 3.93 4.73 20.16
N ARG A 215 5.26 4.91 20.20
CA ARG A 215 5.92 6.20 20.48
C ARG A 215 5.85 7.20 19.32
N GLY A 216 5.36 6.79 18.15
CA GLY A 216 5.24 7.66 16.97
C GLY A 216 6.50 7.75 16.10
N SER A 217 7.54 6.92 16.34
CA SER A 217 8.77 6.91 15.53
C SER A 217 8.48 6.73 14.04
N ARG A 218 9.28 7.38 13.18
CA ARG A 218 9.10 7.29 11.72
C ARG A 218 9.57 5.92 11.22
N TRP A 219 9.01 5.46 10.11
CA TRP A 219 9.33 4.13 9.57
C TRP A 219 10.79 3.96 9.13
N ARG A 220 11.48 5.05 8.76
CA ARG A 220 12.91 5.00 8.43
C ARG A 220 13.75 4.78 9.68
N ASP A 221 13.48 5.54 10.73
CA ASP A 221 14.21 5.42 12.00
C ASP A 221 14.05 4.01 12.59
N ILE A 222 12.84 3.43 12.48
CA ILE A 222 12.60 2.02 12.88
C ILE A 222 13.37 1.04 11.98
N ALA A 223 13.51 1.34 10.68
CA ALA A 223 14.24 0.51 9.72
C ALA A 223 15.74 0.48 10.00
N GLU A 224 16.30 1.64 10.27
CA GLU A 224 17.70 1.79 10.65
C GLU A 224 17.99 1.09 11.98
N GLU A 225 17.17 1.34 13.02
CA GLU A 225 17.32 0.72 14.34
C GLU A 225 17.19 -0.81 14.31
N LEU A 226 16.24 -1.34 13.53
CA LEU A 226 16.04 -2.78 13.44
C LEU A 226 16.98 -3.47 12.47
N GLY A 227 17.60 -2.75 11.52
CA GLY A 227 18.36 -3.34 10.41
C GLY A 227 17.49 -3.90 9.27
N ARG A 228 16.21 -3.54 9.21
CA ARG A 228 15.23 -4.10 8.24
C ARG A 228 14.76 -3.08 7.22
N TYR A 229 14.29 -3.56 6.07
CA TYR A 229 13.70 -2.68 5.07
C TYR A 229 12.37 -2.07 5.54
N VAL A 230 12.18 -0.76 5.28
CA VAL A 230 10.99 0.01 5.64
C VAL A 230 9.67 -0.69 5.24
N GLN A 231 9.63 -1.29 4.05
CA GLN A 231 8.42 -1.96 3.58
C GLN A 231 8.13 -3.23 4.38
N ASP A 232 9.17 -4.00 4.74
CA ASP A 232 9.01 -5.20 5.56
C ASP A 232 8.48 -4.85 6.95
N ILE A 233 9.06 -3.82 7.58
CA ILE A 233 8.56 -3.24 8.83
C ILE A 233 7.08 -2.86 8.75
N ARG A 234 6.66 -2.18 7.68
CA ARG A 234 5.25 -1.80 7.49
C ARG A 234 4.34 -3.00 7.28
N CYS A 235 4.81 -4.03 6.59
CA CYS A 235 4.07 -5.27 6.40
C CYS A 235 3.96 -6.04 7.72
N LYS A 236 5.05 -6.20 8.46
CA LYS A 236 5.06 -6.87 9.75
C LYS A 236 4.25 -6.13 10.80
N TRP A 237 4.38 -4.80 10.90
CA TRP A 237 3.57 -4.00 11.81
C TRP A 237 2.08 -4.18 11.52
N ARG A 238 1.67 -4.12 10.24
CA ARG A 238 0.28 -4.40 9.86
C ARG A 238 -0.13 -5.83 10.22
N ALA A 239 0.71 -6.82 9.97
CA ALA A 239 0.40 -8.21 10.33
C ALA A 239 0.29 -8.42 11.84
N ALA A 240 1.05 -7.68 12.64
CA ALA A 240 1.05 -7.75 14.10
C ALA A 240 -0.09 -6.93 14.74
N THR A 241 -0.44 -5.77 14.17
CA THR A 241 -1.52 -4.89 14.71
C THR A 241 -2.89 -5.22 14.17
N VAL A 242 -2.99 -5.78 12.96
CA VAL A 242 -4.20 -6.48 12.55
C VAL A 242 -4.26 -7.69 13.48
N ILE A 243 -5.03 -7.52 14.56
CA ILE A 243 -5.49 -8.59 15.44
C ILE A 243 -6.22 -9.56 14.52
N SER A 244 -5.46 -10.44 13.90
CA SER A 244 -5.98 -11.55 13.15
C SER A 244 -6.49 -12.47 14.23
N ARG A 245 -7.75 -12.25 14.62
CA ARG A 245 -8.53 -13.30 15.27
C ARG A 245 -8.36 -14.52 14.39
N ARG A 246 -7.52 -15.45 14.83
CA ARG A 246 -7.35 -16.75 14.17
C ARG A 246 -8.62 -17.52 14.50
N GLY A 247 -9.63 -17.40 13.65
CA GLY A 247 -10.95 -17.96 13.90
C GLY A 247 -11.90 -17.77 12.72
N LYS A 248 -13.02 -18.50 12.76
CA LYS A 248 -14.13 -18.27 11.83
C LYS A 248 -14.77 -16.93 12.19
N TRP A 249 -15.16 -16.17 11.17
CA TRP A 249 -15.89 -14.93 11.36
C TRP A 249 -17.24 -15.24 12.00
N ASP A 250 -17.60 -14.50 13.04
CA ASP A 250 -18.93 -14.63 13.63
C ASP A 250 -19.99 -13.93 12.75
N ALA A 251 -21.26 -14.26 12.96
CA ALA A 251 -22.35 -13.69 12.17
C ALA A 251 -22.47 -12.16 12.34
N GLN A 252 -22.07 -11.60 13.49
CA GLN A 252 -22.09 -10.16 13.72
C GLN A 252 -20.98 -9.45 12.94
N GLU A 253 -19.79 -10.02 12.89
CA GLU A 253 -18.62 -9.55 12.14
C GLU A 253 -18.92 -9.56 10.64
N ILE A 254 -19.53 -10.64 10.13
CA ILE A 254 -20.01 -10.70 8.74
C ILE A 254 -21.03 -9.58 8.49
N GLY A 255 -22.02 -9.41 9.36
CA GLY A 255 -23.00 -8.33 9.24
C GLY A 255 -22.39 -6.93 9.28
N ARG A 256 -21.36 -6.70 10.09
CA ARG A 256 -20.60 -5.43 10.14
C ARG A 256 -19.80 -5.21 8.86
N LEU A 257 -19.15 -6.24 8.34
CA LEU A 257 -18.42 -6.17 7.07
C LEU A 257 -19.36 -5.84 5.91
N GLU A 258 -20.51 -6.51 5.82
CA GLU A 258 -21.51 -6.24 4.80
C GLU A 258 -21.97 -4.78 4.84
N LYS A 259 -22.24 -4.23 6.02
CA LYS A 259 -22.60 -2.81 6.19
C LYS A 259 -21.48 -1.88 5.69
N LEU A 260 -20.22 -2.18 6.01
CA LEU A 260 -19.07 -1.40 5.54
C LEU A 260 -18.89 -1.48 4.02
N VAL A 261 -19.04 -2.67 3.43
CA VAL A 261 -18.96 -2.88 1.97
C VAL A 261 -20.08 -2.13 1.27
N ARG A 262 -21.32 -2.22 1.74
CA ARG A 262 -22.46 -1.47 1.19
C ARG A 262 -22.20 0.04 1.24
N ARG A 263 -21.69 0.56 2.36
CA ARG A 263 -21.33 1.97 2.50
C ARG A 263 -20.24 2.38 1.50
N ALA A 264 -19.17 1.60 1.37
CA ALA A 264 -18.08 1.88 0.44
C ALA A 264 -18.54 1.87 -1.03
N VAL A 265 -19.39 0.91 -1.40
CA VAL A 265 -20.00 0.85 -2.73
C VAL A 265 -20.89 2.07 -2.98
N LYS A 266 -21.73 2.47 -2.01
CA LYS A 266 -22.57 3.66 -2.12
C LYS A 266 -21.72 4.93 -2.33
N VAL A 267 -20.65 5.12 -1.55
CA VAL A 267 -19.71 6.25 -1.69
C VAL A 267 -19.06 6.24 -3.08
N ARG A 268 -18.59 5.09 -3.54
CA ARG A 268 -17.96 4.97 -4.86
C ARG A 268 -18.96 5.27 -6.00
N ALA A 269 -20.19 4.80 -5.89
CA ALA A 269 -21.22 5.05 -6.88
C ALA A 269 -21.63 6.53 -6.93
N LYS A 270 -21.73 7.19 -5.77
CA LYS A 270 -21.92 8.66 -5.67
C LYS A 270 -20.77 9.42 -6.34
N ASN A 271 -19.51 9.05 -6.04
CA ASN A 271 -18.33 9.69 -6.66
C ASN A 271 -18.24 9.46 -8.18
N LEU A 272 -18.89 8.42 -8.70
CA LEU A 272 -18.98 8.14 -10.14
C LEU A 272 -20.23 8.75 -10.79
N GLY A 273 -21.06 9.48 -10.05
CA GLY A 273 -22.32 10.06 -10.55
C GLY A 273 -23.38 9.03 -10.92
N LEU A 274 -23.28 7.80 -10.43
CA LEU A 274 -24.22 6.71 -10.75
C LEU A 274 -25.48 6.74 -9.89
N ILE A 275 -25.52 7.56 -8.83
CA ILE A 275 -26.65 7.72 -7.94
C ILE A 275 -26.80 9.21 -7.67
N ALA A 276 -28.03 9.73 -7.78
CA ALA A 276 -28.35 11.10 -7.41
C ALA A 276 -27.98 11.36 -5.94
N SER A 277 -27.50 12.57 -5.64
CA SER A 277 -27.00 12.93 -4.31
C SER A 277 -28.07 12.83 -3.21
N ASP A 278 -29.35 12.83 -3.61
CA ASP A 278 -30.49 13.12 -2.72
C ASP A 278 -31.38 11.91 -2.41
N CYS A 279 -30.96 10.70 -2.78
CA CYS A 279 -31.62 9.46 -2.31
C CYS A 279 -30.98 8.99 -0.99
N VAL A 280 -31.23 9.72 0.10
CA VAL A 280 -30.91 9.32 1.49
C VAL A 280 -32.10 9.60 2.37
#